data_AF-A0A973FF66-F1
#
_entry.id   AF-A0A973FF66-F1
#
_cell.length_a   1.000
_cell.length_b   1.000
_cell.length_c   1.000
_cell.angle_alpha   90.00
_cell.angle_beta   90.00
_cell.angle_gamma   90.00
#
_symmetry.space_group_name_H-M   'P 1'
#
loop_
_entity.id
_entity.type
_entity.pdbx_description
1 polymer ?
#
loop_
_entity_poly.entity_id
_entity_poly.type
_entity_poly.pdbx_seq_one_letter_code
_entity_poly.pdbx_strand_id
1 'polypeptide(L)' 'DAKTLFAALKGITNTNAQQEYYLTDVFGICFGKGLKVCAFKVSDPNEIRGINTPEQLREAELLLQTETYAS' A
#
# COMPACT_ATOMS: atom_id res chain seq x y z
N ASP A 1 -8.38 -12.49 -6.72
CA ASP A 1 -9.72 -12.75 -7.28
C ASP A 1 -10.66 -11.62 -6.87
N ALA A 2 -11.47 -11.09 -7.80
CA ALA A 2 -12.36 -9.95 -7.53
C ALA A 2 -13.46 -10.32 -6.53
N LYS A 3 -13.99 -11.55 -6.58
CA LYS A 3 -15.03 -11.98 -5.63
C LYS A 3 -14.49 -12.04 -4.21
N THR A 4 -13.27 -12.55 -4.03
CA THR A 4 -12.57 -12.51 -2.73
C THR A 4 -12.41 -11.09 -2.21
N LEU A 5 -11.96 -10.14 -3.05
CA LEU A 5 -11.79 -8.75 -2.66
C LEU A 5 -13.11 -8.12 -2.19
N PHE A 6 -14.18 -8.22 -2.99
CA PHE A 6 -15.48 -7.65 -2.62
C PHE A 6 -16.08 -8.31 -1.37
N ALA A 7 -15.84 -9.61 -1.15
CA ALA A 7 -16.26 -10.28 0.07
C ALA A 7 -15.46 -9.82 1.31
N ALA A 8 -14.18 -9.48 1.15
CA ALA A 8 -13.34 -8.93 2.22
C ALA A 8 -13.72 -7.48 2.55
N LEU A 9 -13.97 -6.65 1.53
CA LEU A 9 -14.39 -5.24 1.70
C LEU A 9 -15.65 -5.10 2.58
N LYS A 10 -16.61 -6.02 2.45
CA LYS A 10 -17.83 -6.04 3.28
C LYS A 10 -17.56 -6.29 4.78
N GLY A 11 -16.39 -6.79 5.13
CA GLY A 11 -16.00 -7.07 6.51
C GLY A 11 -15.14 -5.97 7.14
N ILE A 12 -14.77 -4.92 6.42
CA ILE A 12 -14.02 -3.80 6.97
C ILE A 12 -14.95 -3.01 7.90
N THR A 13 -14.43 -2.61 9.05
CA THR A 13 -15.11 -1.76 10.01
C THR A 13 -14.33 -0.47 10.18
N ASN A 14 -14.97 0.58 10.68
CA ASN A 14 -14.30 1.82 11.04
C ASN A 14 -13.89 1.85 12.53
N THR A 15 -13.81 0.69 13.19
CA THR A 15 -13.42 0.60 14.60
C THR A 15 -11.90 0.67 14.76
N ASN A 16 -11.32 1.81 14.39
CA ASN A 16 -9.90 2.14 14.55
C ASN A 16 -9.70 3.57 15.04
N ALA A 17 -8.44 3.95 15.31
CA ALA A 17 -8.11 5.24 15.92
C ALA A 17 -8.55 6.47 15.10
N GLN A 18 -8.70 6.34 13.77
CA GLN A 18 -9.10 7.43 12.88
C GLN A 18 -10.58 7.36 12.46
N GLN A 19 -11.29 6.29 12.83
CA GLN A 19 -12.68 6.06 12.46
C GLN A 19 -12.92 5.95 10.94
N GLU A 20 -11.95 5.39 10.21
CA GLU A 20 -11.99 5.24 8.76
C GLU A 20 -12.02 3.77 8.31
N TYR A 21 -12.44 3.50 7.08
CA TYR A 21 -12.40 2.16 6.50
C TYR A 21 -11.07 1.93 5.79
N TYR A 22 -10.14 1.21 6.42
CA TYR A 22 -8.82 0.96 5.84
C TYR A 22 -8.85 -0.16 4.82
N LEU A 23 -8.52 0.15 3.57
CA LEU A 23 -8.37 -0.86 2.51
C LEU A 23 -7.36 -1.96 2.91
N THR A 24 -6.34 -1.63 3.70
CA THR A 24 -5.34 -2.60 4.17
C THR A 24 -5.91 -3.70 5.07
N ASP A 25 -7.08 -3.49 5.68
CA ASP A 25 -7.71 -4.50 6.54
C ASP A 25 -8.18 -5.75 5.76
N VAL A 26 -8.32 -5.64 4.43
CA VAL A 26 -8.62 -6.81 3.58
C VAL A 26 -7.60 -7.93 3.75
N PHE A 27 -6.33 -7.61 4.01
CA PHE A 27 -5.28 -8.62 4.20
C PHE A 27 -5.51 -9.41 5.49
N GLY A 28 -5.84 -8.72 6.58
CA GLY A 28 -6.18 -9.36 7.87
C GLY A 28 -7.44 -10.23 7.77
N ILE A 29 -8.46 -9.73 7.08
CA ILE A 29 -9.72 -10.48 6.83
C ILE A 29 -9.47 -11.74 5.99
N CYS A 30 -8.66 -11.63 4.93
CA CYS A 30 -8.32 -12.79 4.09
C CYS A 30 -7.50 -13.81 4.87
N PHE A 31 -6.50 -13.35 5.64
CA PHE A 31 -5.66 -14.21 6.46
C PHE A 31 -6.47 -14.96 7.53
N GLY A 32 -7.36 -14.28 8.24
CA GLY A 32 -8.24 -14.89 9.25
C GLY A 32 -9.22 -15.93 8.67
N LYS A 33 -9.53 -15.86 7.37
CA LYS A 33 -10.34 -16.86 6.65
C LYS A 33 -9.52 -18.03 6.09
N GLY A 34 -8.21 -18.10 6.38
CA GLY A 34 -7.32 -19.13 5.86
C GLY A 34 -7.02 -18.99 4.37
N LEU A 35 -7.30 -17.83 3.76
CA LEU A 35 -6.99 -17.58 2.36
C LEU A 35 -5.50 -17.27 2.20
N LYS A 36 -4.94 -17.62 1.04
CA LYS A 36 -3.54 -17.33 0.73
C LYS A 36 -3.32 -15.82 0.59
N VAL A 37 -2.46 -15.28 1.44
CA VAL A 37 -1.95 -13.89 1.39
C VAL A 37 -0.44 -13.96 1.20
N CYS A 38 0.11 -13.13 0.31
CA CYS A 38 1.54 -13.09 0.02
C CYS A 38 2.00 -11.64 -0.06
N ALA A 39 3.23 -11.38 0.39
CA ALA A 39 3.93 -10.11 0.16
C ALA A 39 4.99 -10.32 -0.91
N PHE A 40 5.16 -9.33 -1.79
CA PHE A 40 6.25 -9.27 -2.75
C PHE A 40 7.19 -8.15 -2.32
N LYS A 41 8.47 -8.47 -2.11
CA LYS A 41 9.48 -7.49 -1.73
C LYS A 41 10.09 -6.91 -3.01
N VAL A 42 10.01 -5.60 -3.18
CA VAL A 42 10.71 -4.88 -4.25
C VAL A 42 12.21 -4.80 -3.96
N SER A 43 13.02 -4.77 -5.02
CA SER A 43 14.48 -4.66 -4.92
C SER A 43 14.92 -3.23 -4.58
N ASP A 44 14.29 -2.24 -5.21
CA ASP A 44 14.49 -0.82 -4.93
C ASP A 44 13.24 -0.25 -4.24
N PRO A 45 13.35 0.24 -2.99
CA PRO A 45 12.22 0.87 -2.30
C PRO A 45 11.74 2.17 -2.96
N ASN A 46 12.56 2.85 -3.78
CA ASN A 46 12.16 4.09 -4.43
C ASN A 46 11.07 3.87 -5.50
N GLU A 47 11.00 2.67 -6.10
CA GLU A 47 9.96 2.32 -7.09
C GLU A 47 8.53 2.37 -6.53
N ILE A 48 8.37 2.22 -5.21
CA ILE A 48 7.06 2.19 -4.53
C ILE A 48 6.90 3.29 -3.48
N ARG A 49 7.77 4.31 -3.51
CA ARG A 49 7.76 5.39 -2.52
C ARG A 49 6.46 6.19 -2.60
N GLY A 50 5.74 6.28 -1.48
CA GLY A 50 4.57 7.14 -1.35
C GLY A 50 4.93 8.58 -1.02
N ILE A 51 4.12 9.54 -1.47
CA ILE A 51 4.30 10.98 -1.24
C ILE A 51 3.07 11.53 -0.54
N ASN A 52 3.25 12.00 0.68
CA ASN A 52 2.19 12.52 1.55
C ASN A 52 2.45 13.96 2.02
N THR A 53 3.65 14.49 1.81
CA THR A 53 4.01 15.88 2.15
C THR A 53 4.79 16.57 1.03
N PRO A 54 4.81 17.92 0.99
CA PRO A 54 5.61 18.67 0.01
C PRO A 54 7.12 18.38 0.08
N GLU A 55 7.66 18.10 1.28
CA GLU A 55 9.07 17.74 1.46
C GLU A 55 9.39 16.41 0.79
N GLN A 56 8.51 15.40 0.97
CA GLN A 56 8.64 14.10 0.32
C GLN A 56 8.57 14.24 -1.21
N LEU A 57 7.73 15.14 -1.73
CA LEU A 57 7.66 15.42 -3.16
C LEU A 57 9.01 15.96 -3.68
N ARG A 58 9.59 16.95 -2.98
CA ARG A 58 10.90 17.51 -3.35
C ARG A 58 12.00 16.45 -3.33
N GLU A 59 12.00 15.55 -2.35
CA GLU A 59 12.93 14.43 -2.28
C GLU A 59 12.77 13.49 -3.49
N ALA A 60 11.54 13.15 -3.88
CA ALA A 60 11.27 12.31 -5.03
C ALA A 60 11.70 12.96 -6.35
N GLU A 61 11.49 14.26 -6.51
CA GLU A 61 11.97 15.02 -7.68
C GLU A 61 13.50 14.96 -7.81
N LEU A 62 14.23 15.11 -6.71
CA LEU A 62 15.69 15.00 -6.70
C LEU A 62 16.17 13.59 -7.06
N LEU A 63 15.53 12.55 -6.52
CA LEU A 63 15.84 11.15 -6.84
C LEU A 63 15.68 10.87 -8.35
N LEU A 64 14.53 11.26 -8.92
CA LEU A 64 14.24 11.09 -10.36
C LEU A 64 15.25 11.84 -11.24
N GLN A 65 15.66 13.05 -10.84
CA GLN A 65 16.71 13.78 -11.55
C GLN A 65 18.04 13.00 -11.51
N THR A 66 18.48 12.54 -10.34
CA THR A 66 19.75 11.81 -10.22
C THR A 66 19.78 10.52 -11.04
N GLU A 67 18.67 9.78 -11.11
CA GLU A 67 18.55 8.57 -11.93
C GLU A 67 18.61 8.88 -13.43
N THR A 68 17.96 9.96 -13.85
CA THR A 68 17.94 10.40 -15.26
C THR A 68 19.34 10.78 -15.75
N TYR A 69 20.17 11.41 -14.90
CA TYR A 69 21.54 11.80 -15.26
C TYR A 69 22.59 10.70 -15.04
N ALA A 70 22.25 9.63 -14.34
CA ALA A 70 23.11 8.47 -14.14
C ALA A 70 22.98 7.41 -15.25
N SER A 71 21.94 7.53 -16.10
CA SER A 71 21.64 6.67 -17.24
C SER A 71 22.17 7.25 -18.56
#